data_AF-A0A845DPW5-F1
#
_entry.id   AF-A0A845DPW5-F1
#
_cell.length_a   1.000
_cell.length_b   1.000
_cell.length_c   1.000
_cell.angle_alpha   90.00
_cell.angle_beta   90.00
_cell.angle_gamma   90.00
#
_symmetry.space_group_name_H-M   'P 1'
#
loop_
_entity.id
_entity.type
_entity.pdbx_description
1 polymer ?
#
loop_
_entity_poly.entity_id
_entity_poly.type
_entity_poly.pdbx_seq_one_letter_code
_entity_poly.pdbx_strand_id
1 'polypeptide(L)'
;MMEALYLYPWAAPLLVGIAILSLIGTYISFKQEKYLLMMSMGITQTLISTFLVTGAAPVLFGVGLTQIYLGVVNVKRVKAVRQ
;
A
#
# COMPACT_ATOMS: atom_id res chain seq x y z
N MET A 1 1.72 20.68 3.82
CA MET A 1 1.56 19.38 3.13
C MET A 1 0.75 19.50 1.82
N MET A 2 -0.36 20.25 1.77
CA MET A 2 -1.10 20.54 0.52
C MET A 2 -0.31 21.31 -0.56
N GLU A 3 0.72 22.06 -0.16
CA GLU A 3 1.52 22.85 -1.11
C GLU A 3 2.29 22.01 -2.14
N ALA A 4 2.75 20.81 -1.78
CA ALA A 4 3.58 20.00 -2.68
C ALA A 4 2.82 19.49 -3.91
N LEU A 5 1.53 19.12 -3.76
CA LEU A 5 0.71 18.66 -4.88
C LEU A 5 0.20 19.82 -5.75
N TYR A 6 0.03 21.00 -5.13
CA TYR A 6 -0.28 22.24 -5.84
C TYR A 6 0.91 22.76 -6.64
N LEU A 7 2.13 22.58 -6.12
CA LEU A 7 3.38 22.94 -6.80
C LEU A 7 3.74 21.98 -7.95
N TYR A 8 3.32 20.71 -7.88
CA TYR A 8 3.61 19.68 -8.89
C TYR A 8 2.34 18.91 -9.31
N PRO A 9 1.49 19.50 -10.17
CA PRO A 9 0.25 18.87 -10.62
C PRO A 9 0.46 17.51 -11.32
N TRP A 10 1.62 17.34 -11.96
CA TRP A 10 2.02 16.10 -12.63
C TRP A 10 2.35 14.95 -11.65
N ALA A 11 2.56 15.24 -10.36
CA ALA A 11 2.79 14.21 -9.36
C ALA A 11 1.52 13.42 -9.04
N ALA A 12 0.34 14.04 -9.17
CA ALA A 12 -0.94 13.38 -8.90
C ALA A 12 -1.18 12.12 -9.76
N PRO A 13 -1.08 12.15 -11.10
CA PRO A 13 -1.24 10.93 -11.91
C PRO A 13 -0.14 9.90 -11.65
N LEU A 14 1.09 10.31 -11.31
CA LEU A 14 2.15 9.37 -10.92
C LEU A 14 1.83 8.65 -9.61
N LEU A 15 1.35 9.36 -8.59
CA LEU A 15 0.94 8.76 -7.32
C LEU A 15 -0.20 7.77 -7.49
N VAL A 16 -1.16 8.08 -8.37
CA VAL A 16 -2.23 7.14 -8.74
C VAL A 16 -1.64 5.91 -9.45
N GLY A 17 -0.71 6.10 -10.38
CA GLY A 17 0.00 5.01 -11.04
C GLY A 17 0.74 4.09 -10.06
N ILE A 18 1.48 4.67 -9.11
CA ILE A 18 2.17 3.93 -8.04
C ILE A 18 1.14 3.18 -7.16
N ALA A 19 0.03 3.82 -6.81
CA ALA A 19 -1.03 3.19 -6.03
C ALA A 19 -1.63 1.96 -6.75
N ILE A 20 -1.88 2.04 -8.07
CA ILE A 20 -2.36 0.91 -8.86
C ILE A 20 -1.30 -0.21 -8.92
N LEU A 21 -0.04 0.14 -9.22
CA LEU A 21 1.05 -0.83 -9.26
C LEU A 21 1.25 -1.54 -7.92
N SER A 22 1.09 -0.82 -6.80
CA SER A 22 1.17 -1.41 -5.47
C SER A 22 0.03 -2.39 -5.17
N LEU A 23 -1.19 -2.17 -5.70
CA LEU A 23 -2.29 -3.15 -5.59
C LEU A 23 -1.95 -4.44 -6.33
N ILE A 24 -1.45 -4.32 -7.56
CA ILE A 24 -1.02 -5.46 -8.38
C ILE A 24 0.11 -6.21 -7.68
N GLY A 25 1.11 -5.47 -7.20
CA GLY A 25 2.24 -6.02 -6.45
C GLY A 25 1.80 -6.74 -5.18
N THR A 26 0.78 -6.23 -4.49
CA THR A 26 0.22 -6.83 -3.28
C THR A 26 -0.42 -8.17 -3.59
N TYR A 27 -1.21 -8.26 -4.67
CA TYR A 27 -1.82 -9.51 -5.11
C TYR A 27 -0.75 -10.58 -5.44
N ILE A 28 0.30 -10.19 -6.17
CA ILE A 28 1.42 -11.09 -6.49
C ILE A 28 2.17 -11.50 -5.23
N SER A 29 2.44 -10.56 -4.32
CA SER A 29 3.14 -10.82 -3.05
C SER A 29 2.35 -11.76 -2.15
N PHE A 30 1.02 -11.63 -2.13
CA PHE A 30 0.14 -12.54 -1.42
C PHE A 30 0.21 -13.96 -2.00
N LYS A 31 0.15 -14.11 -3.33
CA LYS A 31 0.25 -15.40 -4.02
C LYS A 31 1.62 -16.08 -3.83
N GLN A 32 2.69 -15.29 -3.70
CA GLN A 32 4.05 -15.77 -3.47
C GLN A 32 4.41 -15.92 -1.98
N GLU A 33 3.44 -15.73 -1.07
CA GLU A 33 3.65 -15.77 0.39
C GLU A 33 4.72 -14.78 0.89
N LYS A 34 5.01 -13.73 0.11
CA LYS A 34 5.95 -12.65 0.44
C LYS A 34 5.26 -11.58 1.27
N TYR A 35 4.76 -11.99 2.44
CA TYR A 35 3.94 -11.15 3.31
C TYR A 35 4.66 -9.88 3.82
N LEU A 36 6.00 -9.90 3.94
CA LEU A 36 6.79 -8.70 4.24
C LEU A 36 6.72 -7.64 3.13
N LEU A 37 6.78 -8.07 1.87
CA LEU A 37 6.61 -7.18 0.71
C LEU A 37 5.18 -6.65 0.62
N MET A 38 4.20 -7.49 0.97
CA MET A 38 2.81 -7.05 1.07
C MET A 38 2.63 -5.95 2.14
N MET A 39 3.29 -6.07 3.29
CA MET A 39 3.28 -5.02 4.32
C MET A 39 3.92 -3.72 3.84
N SER A 40 5.08 -3.78 3.16
CA SER A 40 5.75 -2.57 2.68
C SER A 40 4.93 -1.83 1.62
N MET A 41 4.21 -2.58 0.77
CA MET A 41 3.23 -2.02 -0.16
C MET A 41 2.06 -1.36 0.57
N GLY A 42 1.54 -1.99 1.62
CA GLY A 42 0.49 -1.40 2.46
C GLY A 42 0.92 -0.08 3.10
N ILE A 43 2.13 -0.01 3.64
CA ILE A 43 2.71 1.25 4.18
C ILE A 43 2.80 2.31 3.08
N THR A 44 3.26 1.93 1.90
CA THR A 44 3.37 2.84 0.75
C THR A 44 2.01 3.38 0.34
N GLN A 45 0.96 2.56 0.31
CA GLN A 45 -0.41 3.01 0.00
C GLN A 45 -0.98 3.92 1.08
N THR A 46 -0.76 3.59 2.36
CA THR A 46 -1.16 4.45 3.47
C THR A 46 -0.49 5.82 3.37
N LEU A 47 0.81 5.89 3.04
CA LEU A 47 1.50 7.16 2.82
C LEU A 47 0.96 7.91 1.61
N ILE A 48 0.81 7.26 0.46
CA ILE A 48 0.26 7.88 -0.76
C ILE A 48 -1.14 8.45 -0.52
N SER A 49 -1.97 7.76 0.27
CA SER A 49 -3.33 8.23 0.58
C SER A 49 -3.34 9.58 1.31
N THR A 50 -2.30 9.91 2.09
CA THR A 50 -2.18 11.22 2.75
C THR A 50 -1.87 12.36 1.77
N PHE A 51 -1.34 12.04 0.59
CA PHE A 51 -1.04 13.00 -0.47
C PHE A 51 -2.19 13.15 -1.47
N LEU A 52 -3.13 12.21 -1.50
CA LEU A 52 -4.31 12.28 -2.36
C LEU A 52 -5.44 13.04 -1.63
N VAL A 53 -5.95 14.09 -2.27
CA VAL A 53 -7.12 14.86 -1.77
C VAL A 53 -8.43 14.35 -2.41
N THR A 54 -8.35 13.29 -3.20
CA THR A 54 -9.50 12.71 -3.90
C THR A 54 -10.32 11.83 -2.97
N GLY A 55 -11.60 11.63 -3.30
CA GLY A 55 -12.48 10.71 -2.55
C GLY A 55 -12.00 9.25 -2.49
N ALA A 56 -10.99 8.88 -3.28
CA ALA A 56 -10.34 7.57 -3.24
C ALA A 56 -9.32 7.43 -2.09
N ALA A 57 -8.89 8.53 -1.46
CA ALA A 57 -7.88 8.50 -0.40
C ALA A 57 -8.29 7.66 0.82
N PRO A 58 -9.51 7.78 1.38
CA PRO A 58 -9.94 6.92 2.50
C PRO A 58 -9.97 5.43 2.15
N VAL A 59 -10.32 5.11 0.89
CA VAL A 59 -10.35 3.72 0.40
C VAL A 59 -8.92 3.18 0.32
N LEU A 60 -8.00 3.92 -0.29
CA LEU A 60 -6.58 3.55 -0.37
C LEU A 60 -5.95 3.39 1.02
N PHE A 61 -6.31 4.27 1.95
CA PHE A 61 -5.86 4.18 3.34
C PHE A 61 -6.33 2.88 4.01
N GLY A 62 -7.62 2.56 3.90
CA GLY A 62 -8.21 1.32 4.45
C GLY A 62 -7.63 0.05 3.82
N VAL A 63 -7.38 0.07 2.50
CA VAL A 63 -6.70 -1.03 1.81
C VAL A 63 -5.27 -1.20 2.32
N GLY A 64 -4.50 -0.12 2.46
CA GLY A 64 -3.14 -0.16 3.01
C GLY A 64 -3.09 -0.75 4.42
N LEU A 65 -4.01 -0.35 5.30
CA LEU A 65 -4.13 -0.93 6.65
C LEU A 65 -4.46 -2.44 6.61
N THR A 66 -5.36 -2.85 5.71
CA THR A 66 -5.72 -4.25 5.53
C THR A 66 -4.52 -5.09 5.08
N GLN A 67 -3.72 -4.57 4.14
CA GLN A 67 -2.49 -5.23 3.67
C GLN A 67 -1.44 -5.35 4.77
N ILE A 68 -1.26 -4.31 5.58
CA ILE A 68 -0.37 -4.34 6.74
C ILE A 68 -0.84 -5.42 7.73
N TYR A 69 -2.12 -5.43 8.07
CA TYR A 69 -2.70 -6.41 9.00
C TYR A 69 -2.54 -7.85 8.49
N LEU A 70 -2.96 -8.12 7.25
CA LEU A 70 -2.82 -9.44 6.63
C LEU A 70 -1.35 -9.85 6.55
N GLY A 71 -0.45 -8.91 6.31
CA GLY A 71 0.98 -9.17 6.31
C GLY A 71 1.50 -9.59 7.68
N VAL A 72 1.18 -8.84 8.74
CA VAL A 72 1.59 -9.17 10.12
C VAL A 72 1.07 -10.55 10.54
N VAL A 73 -0.20 -10.84 10.28
CA VAL A 73 -0.83 -12.11 10.67
C VAL A 73 -0.18 -13.29 9.94
N ASN A 74 0.07 -13.16 8.64
CA ASN A 74 0.61 -14.27 7.85
C ASN A 74 2.14 -14.43 7.98
N VAL A 75 2.91 -13.35 8.19
CA VAL A 75 4.35 -13.46 8.55
C VAL A 75 4.52 -14.29 9.83
N LYS A 76 3.67 -14.08 10.83
CA LYS A 76 3.70 -14.85 12.08
C LYS A 76 3.37 -16.33 11.84
N ARG A 77 2.39 -16.64 10.99
CA ARG A 77 2.05 -18.02 10.61
C ARG A 77 3.17 -18.72 9.84
N VAL A 78 3.75 -18.09 8.83
CA VAL A 78 4.85 -18.70 8.05
C VAL A 78 6.07 -18.97 8.92
N LYS A 79 6.40 -18.05 9.85
CA LYS A 79 7.47 -18.29 10.83
C LYS A 79 7.17 -19.46 11.75
N ALA A 80 5.93 -19.60 12.23
CA ALA A 80 5.54 -20.70 13.12
C ALA A 80 5.47 -22.07 12.42
N VAL A 81 5.18 -22.13 11.11
CA VAL A 81 5.12 -23.38 10.33
C VAL A 81 6.51 -23.85 9.86
N ARG A 82 7.49 -22.95 9.79
CA ARG A 82 8.89 -23.27 9.43
C ARG A 82 9.80 -23.54 10.64
N GLN A 83 9.30 -23.46 11.86
CA GLN A 83 10.00 -23.92 13.06
C GLN A 83 9.64 -25.38 13.34
#